data_AF-A0A949Y2I9-F1
#
_entry.id   AF-A0A949Y2I9-F1
#
_cell.length_a   1.000
_cell.length_b   1.000
_cell.length_c   1.000
_cell.angle_alpha   90.00
_cell.angle_beta   90.00
_cell.angle_gamma   90.00
#
_symmetry.space_group_name_H-M   'P 1'
#
loop_
_entity.id
_entity.type
_entity.pdbx_description
1 polymer ?
#
loop_
_entity_poly.entity_id
_entity_poly.type
_entity_poly.pdbx_seq_one_letter_code
_entity_poly.pdbx_strand_id
1 'polypeptide(L)'
;TSPADPHASGRGRRRGDQVAAAKKKEEAKKEAERAAAKAKALLAGTETEAPKQEEAQPAAAAGPFKETTKGLRWVVLTGILDYKKLRENYHNALKVPAYPHFKQLEVERQTLQSDGSWSPWEPVDADRNHTILDNLPEVEEEYAARESLLDALVDPLPFLKAGLWQRVHVARLVPKEKIAAATKVAGVPGESPGTGSHPTDSAAFAPPRPSTEIGSNFAATPGMAGAPEEANFQHTEAETIMLRSLDFTVEPDRSYRFRARVVVFNPNRDREDVSPEVDTKAVELHGPWSEPTNAVTMPADVTVYVVRKGLSATRRNDQVQFDVTRWDRRSGISVEKSFEAWPGEIVGEYRKSVDVPSSEGTGKKSASIDFNSHEVVLDTSGGDQLLPPIPGATGRVSVPVNALLVRADGSVILRSQSFDVNDEVRKDIVDNYKRELEGSNKKRESSMGSSYPGASHPTSR
;
A
#
# COMPACT_ATOMS: atom_id res chain seq x y z
N THR A 1 -14.90 -37.13 77.98
CA THR A 1 -15.21 -35.86 78.67
C THR A 1 -14.16 -34.82 78.29
N SER A 2 -14.52 -33.92 77.37
CA SER A 2 -14.16 -32.49 77.30
C SER A 2 -14.42 -31.97 75.88
N PRO A 3 -15.12 -30.83 75.72
CA PRO A 3 -15.51 -30.29 74.42
C PRO A 3 -14.46 -29.33 73.86
N ALA A 4 -14.41 -29.21 72.53
CA ALA A 4 -13.58 -28.24 71.81
C ALA A 4 -14.47 -27.13 71.21
N ASP A 5 -14.04 -25.89 71.42
CA ASP A 5 -14.64 -24.64 70.95
C ASP A 5 -14.55 -24.43 69.42
N PRO A 6 -15.55 -23.75 68.79
CA PRO A 6 -15.44 -23.24 67.43
C PRO A 6 -14.97 -21.78 67.38
N HIS A 7 -13.89 -21.54 66.62
CA HIS A 7 -13.32 -20.22 66.35
C HIS A 7 -14.08 -19.43 65.27
N ALA A 8 -14.05 -18.11 65.45
CA ALA A 8 -14.71 -17.06 64.68
C ALA A 8 -14.03 -16.72 63.34
N SER A 9 -14.82 -16.47 62.29
CA SER A 9 -14.39 -15.73 61.10
C SER A 9 -15.55 -14.94 60.49
N GLY A 10 -15.45 -13.61 60.42
CA GLY A 10 -16.44 -12.82 59.70
C GLY A 10 -16.40 -11.31 59.91
N ARG A 11 -15.33 -10.60 59.51
CA ARG A 11 -15.37 -9.14 59.30
C ARG A 11 -14.39 -8.72 58.20
N GLY A 12 -14.89 -8.46 56.99
CA GLY A 12 -14.04 -8.00 55.88
C GLY A 12 -14.72 -7.54 54.59
N ARG A 13 -16.02 -7.18 54.59
CA ARG A 13 -16.74 -6.82 53.33
C ARG A 13 -17.59 -5.54 53.35
N ARG A 14 -17.46 -4.65 54.34
CA ARG A 14 -18.33 -3.43 54.43
C ARG A 14 -17.79 -2.14 53.83
N ARG A 15 -16.54 -2.10 53.35
CA ARG A 15 -15.90 -0.83 52.91
C ARG A 15 -16.04 -0.52 51.41
N GLY A 16 -16.28 -1.51 50.55
CA GLY A 16 -16.41 -1.32 49.10
C GLY A 16 -17.74 -0.68 48.68
N ASP A 17 -18.84 -1.11 49.29
CA ASP A 17 -20.19 -0.68 48.88
C ASP A 17 -20.49 0.79 49.21
N GLN A 18 -19.85 1.35 50.24
CA GLN A 18 -20.04 2.75 50.62
C GLN A 18 -19.38 3.72 49.62
N VAL A 19 -18.28 3.32 48.96
CA VAL A 19 -17.58 4.17 47.99
C VAL A 19 -18.33 4.19 46.65
N ALA A 20 -18.89 3.06 46.23
CA ALA A 20 -19.71 2.98 45.02
C ALA A 20 -21.01 3.80 45.14
N ALA A 21 -21.65 3.77 46.31
CA ALA A 21 -22.86 4.55 46.56
C ALA A 21 -22.62 6.07 46.57
N ALA A 22 -21.46 6.52 47.08
CA ALA A 22 -21.09 7.93 47.10
C ALA A 22 -20.85 8.49 45.69
N LYS A 23 -20.13 7.74 44.84
CA LYS A 23 -19.82 8.16 43.46
C LYS A 23 -21.07 8.28 42.59
N LYS A 24 -22.00 7.33 42.72
CA LYS A 24 -23.28 7.36 41.99
C LYS A 24 -24.18 8.54 42.42
N LYS A 25 -24.11 8.95 43.69
CA LYS A 25 -24.86 10.11 44.19
C LYS A 25 -24.28 11.45 43.69
N GLU A 26 -22.97 11.51 43.46
CA GLU A 26 -22.32 12.72 42.92
C GLU A 26 -22.60 12.91 41.41
N GLU A 27 -22.58 11.84 40.62
CA GLU A 27 -22.93 11.90 39.19
C GLU A 27 -24.39 12.32 38.98
N ALA A 28 -25.33 11.74 39.73
CA ALA A 28 -26.74 12.11 39.65
C ALA A 28 -26.98 13.58 40.02
N LYS A 29 -26.22 14.12 40.99
CA LYS A 29 -26.31 15.53 41.37
C LYS A 29 -25.78 16.45 40.26
N LYS A 30 -24.65 16.11 39.62
CA LYS A 30 -24.08 16.89 38.50
C LYS A 30 -24.99 16.88 37.27
N GLU A 31 -25.66 15.77 36.99
CA GLU A 31 -26.60 15.68 35.88
C GLU A 31 -27.87 16.51 36.15
N ALA A 32 -28.40 16.45 37.37
CA ALA A 32 -29.54 17.27 37.78
C ALA A 32 -29.22 18.78 37.74
N GLU A 33 -28.02 19.20 38.15
CA GLU A 33 -27.59 20.60 38.05
C GLU A 33 -27.44 21.06 36.58
N ARG A 34 -26.94 20.21 35.68
CA ARG A 34 -26.86 20.52 34.24
C ARG A 34 -28.24 20.61 33.59
N ALA A 35 -29.16 19.73 33.96
CA ALA A 35 -30.53 19.75 33.48
C ALA A 35 -31.28 21.00 33.99
N ALA A 36 -31.12 21.34 35.27
CA ALA A 36 -31.70 22.55 35.85
C ALA A 36 -31.11 23.83 35.24
N ALA A 37 -29.81 23.87 34.94
CA ALA A 37 -29.18 25.00 34.25
C ALA A 37 -29.72 25.19 32.83
N LYS A 38 -29.89 24.09 32.06
CA LYS A 38 -30.50 24.14 30.72
C LYS A 38 -31.96 24.59 30.76
N ALA A 39 -32.76 24.06 31.70
CA ALA A 39 -34.15 24.45 31.85
C ALA A 39 -34.30 25.92 32.27
N LYS A 40 -33.43 26.41 33.16
CA LYS A 40 -33.42 27.81 33.58
C LYS A 40 -32.99 28.75 32.44
N ALA A 41 -32.06 28.33 31.57
CA ALA A 41 -31.68 29.09 30.38
C ALA A 41 -32.82 29.17 29.35
N LEU A 42 -33.60 28.10 29.17
CA LEU A 42 -34.77 28.09 28.29
C LEU A 42 -35.94 28.93 28.82
N LEU A 43 -36.13 28.96 30.14
CA LEU A 43 -37.22 29.73 30.78
C LEU A 43 -36.91 31.22 30.96
N ALA A 44 -35.63 31.61 30.99
CA ALA A 44 -35.23 33.00 31.18
C ALA A 44 -35.40 33.88 29.93
N GLY A 45 -35.84 33.32 28.79
CA GLY A 45 -36.14 34.10 27.58
C GLY A 45 -34.95 34.86 27.01
N THR A 46 -33.73 34.57 27.46
CA THR A 46 -32.51 35.03 26.81
C THR A 46 -32.37 34.27 25.49
N GLU A 47 -32.97 34.84 24.45
CA GLU A 47 -32.56 34.61 23.06
C GLU A 47 -31.06 34.92 22.99
N THR A 48 -30.25 33.88 23.18
CA THR A 48 -28.86 33.93 22.75
C THR A 48 -28.91 34.15 21.25
N GLU A 49 -28.48 35.34 20.83
CA GLU A 49 -28.31 35.71 19.42
C GLU A 49 -27.78 34.49 18.66
N ALA A 50 -28.55 34.06 17.67
CA ALA A 50 -28.13 33.01 16.77
C ALA A 50 -26.72 33.37 16.26
N PRO A 51 -25.76 32.44 16.25
CA PRO A 51 -24.46 32.71 15.65
C PRO A 51 -24.73 33.23 14.25
N LYS A 52 -24.29 34.47 14.01
CA LYS A 52 -24.33 35.16 12.74
C LYS A 52 -23.96 34.14 11.68
N GLN A 53 -24.95 33.67 10.92
CA GLN A 53 -24.73 32.85 9.75
C GLN A 53 -23.91 33.73 8.82
N GLU A 54 -22.60 33.54 8.89
CA GLU A 54 -21.69 33.88 7.82
C GLU A 54 -22.33 33.26 6.57
N GLU A 55 -22.85 34.10 5.68
CA GLU A 55 -23.41 33.69 4.40
C GLU A 55 -22.40 32.71 3.80
N ALA A 56 -22.77 31.43 3.80
CA ALA A 56 -21.97 30.40 3.20
C ALA A 56 -21.82 30.81 1.75
N GLN A 57 -20.64 31.32 1.41
CA GLN A 57 -20.22 31.48 0.02
C GLN A 57 -20.59 30.18 -0.67
N PRO A 58 -21.32 30.22 -1.80
CA PRO A 58 -21.73 29.01 -2.50
C PRO A 58 -20.48 28.16 -2.66
N ALA A 59 -20.49 26.97 -2.05
CA ALA A 59 -19.35 26.07 -2.03
C ALA A 59 -18.81 26.02 -3.45
N ALA A 60 -17.62 26.61 -3.65
CA ALA A 60 -16.97 26.66 -4.95
C ALA A 60 -17.06 25.24 -5.49
N ALA A 61 -17.72 25.08 -6.64
CA ALA A 61 -18.10 23.79 -7.22
C ALA A 61 -16.97 22.83 -6.94
N ALA A 62 -17.21 21.87 -6.03
CA ALA A 62 -16.18 20.99 -5.54
C ALA A 62 -15.51 20.42 -6.79
N GLY A 63 -14.24 20.79 -7.01
CA GLY A 63 -13.49 20.30 -8.16
C GLY A 63 -13.58 18.77 -8.20
N PRO A 64 -13.35 18.14 -9.37
CA PRO A 64 -13.52 16.71 -9.55
C PRO A 64 -12.99 15.96 -8.32
N PHE A 65 -13.88 15.20 -7.66
CA PHE A 65 -13.56 14.50 -6.42
C PHE A 65 -12.31 13.65 -6.66
N LYS A 66 -11.18 14.10 -6.12
CA LYS A 66 -9.92 13.39 -6.25
C LYS A 66 -9.99 12.14 -5.38
N GLU A 67 -10.25 10.98 -5.98
CA GLU A 67 -10.32 9.73 -5.24
C GLU A 67 -8.98 9.54 -4.51
N THR A 68 -9.05 9.36 -3.19
CA THR A 68 -7.85 9.23 -2.37
C THR A 68 -7.37 7.80 -2.46
N THR A 69 -6.27 7.56 -3.18
CA THR A 69 -5.65 6.23 -3.31
C THR A 69 -4.93 5.73 -2.06
N LYS A 70 -4.99 6.48 -0.95
CA LYS A 70 -4.34 6.12 0.31
C LYS A 70 -4.95 4.84 0.88
N GLY A 71 -4.08 3.90 1.25
CA GLY A 71 -4.49 2.68 1.93
C GLY A 71 -5.05 1.57 1.05
N LEU A 72 -5.20 1.84 -0.26
CA LEU A 72 -5.49 0.79 -1.22
C LEU A 72 -4.32 -0.19 -1.27
N ARG A 73 -4.66 -1.44 -1.54
CA ARG A 73 -3.71 -2.49 -1.83
C ARG A 73 -3.97 -2.94 -3.25
N TRP A 74 -2.91 -3.29 -3.94
CA TRP A 74 -3.04 -3.72 -5.32
C TRP A 74 -2.01 -4.78 -5.66
N VAL A 75 -2.35 -5.58 -6.65
CA VAL A 75 -1.41 -6.42 -7.38
C VAL A 75 -1.16 -5.78 -8.72
N VAL A 76 0.10 -5.77 -9.18
CA VAL A 76 0.45 -5.39 -10.55
C VAL A 76 0.75 -6.65 -11.33
N LEU A 77 -0.01 -6.89 -12.38
CA LEU A 77 0.28 -7.92 -13.37
C LEU A 77 1.08 -7.31 -14.50
N THR A 78 2.30 -7.81 -14.73
CA THR A 78 3.15 -7.37 -15.84
C THR A 78 3.45 -8.53 -16.78
N GLY A 79 3.38 -8.27 -18.08
CA GLY A 79 3.66 -9.25 -19.12
C GLY A 79 4.36 -8.62 -20.32
N ILE A 80 4.67 -9.47 -21.29
CA ILE A 80 5.27 -9.08 -22.56
C ILE A 80 4.59 -9.84 -23.68
N LEU A 81 4.38 -9.14 -24.79
CA LEU A 81 3.77 -9.70 -25.99
C LEU A 81 4.77 -9.62 -27.14
N ASP A 82 4.96 -10.74 -27.84
CA ASP A 82 5.70 -10.78 -29.11
C ASP A 82 4.87 -10.08 -30.19
N TYR A 83 5.08 -8.78 -30.29
CA TYR A 83 4.28 -7.90 -31.13
C TYR A 83 4.62 -8.07 -32.60
N LYS A 84 5.88 -8.35 -32.92
CA LYS A 84 6.32 -8.67 -34.28
C LYS A 84 5.54 -9.87 -34.83
N LYS A 85 5.51 -10.98 -34.09
CA LYS A 85 4.78 -12.17 -34.51
C LYS A 85 3.27 -11.91 -34.63
N LEU A 86 2.69 -11.12 -33.72
CA LEU A 86 1.29 -10.74 -33.82
C LEU A 86 1.01 -9.91 -35.08
N ARG A 87 1.86 -8.93 -35.40
CA ARG A 87 1.75 -8.13 -36.63
C ARG A 87 1.91 -8.96 -37.88
N GLU A 88 2.88 -9.88 -37.92
CA GLU A 88 3.06 -10.83 -39.03
C GLU A 88 1.82 -11.70 -39.23
N ASN A 89 1.24 -12.21 -38.14
CA ASN A 89 -0.01 -12.98 -38.21
C ASN A 89 -1.17 -12.14 -38.74
N TYR A 90 -1.30 -10.89 -38.29
CA TYR A 90 -2.31 -9.94 -38.78
C TYR A 90 -2.13 -9.64 -40.26
N HIS A 91 -0.90 -9.37 -40.68
CA HIS A 91 -0.56 -9.11 -42.07
C HIS A 91 -0.91 -10.31 -42.96
N ASN A 92 -0.54 -11.52 -42.53
CA ASN A 92 -0.85 -12.75 -43.25
C ASN A 92 -2.35 -13.02 -43.36
N ALA A 93 -3.11 -12.74 -42.29
CA ALA A 93 -4.56 -12.94 -42.27
C ALA A 93 -5.30 -11.92 -43.15
N LEU A 94 -4.91 -10.65 -43.11
CA LEU A 94 -5.60 -9.56 -43.80
C LEU A 94 -5.06 -9.30 -45.22
N LYS A 95 -3.89 -9.86 -45.55
CA LYS A 95 -3.16 -9.65 -46.83
C LYS A 95 -2.84 -8.19 -47.13
N VAL A 96 -2.88 -7.33 -46.11
CA VAL A 96 -2.52 -5.91 -46.15
C VAL A 96 -1.66 -5.58 -44.93
N PRO A 97 -0.71 -4.63 -45.02
CA PRO A 97 -0.02 -4.13 -43.84
C PRO A 97 -1.04 -3.54 -42.86
N ALA A 98 -1.19 -4.17 -41.70
CA ALA A 98 -2.17 -3.79 -40.70
C ALA A 98 -1.59 -3.98 -39.29
N TYR A 99 -1.91 -3.04 -38.41
CA TYR A 99 -1.58 -3.11 -36.99
C TYR A 99 -2.83 -3.54 -36.23
N PRO A 100 -2.72 -4.42 -35.23
CA PRO A 100 -3.84 -4.71 -34.35
C PRO A 100 -4.24 -3.45 -33.59
N HIS A 101 -5.52 -3.09 -33.69
CA HIS A 101 -6.13 -2.03 -32.89
C HIS A 101 -6.59 -2.63 -31.56
N PHE A 102 -5.77 -2.49 -30.53
CA PHE A 102 -6.10 -3.02 -29.20
C PHE A 102 -7.22 -2.21 -28.56
N LYS A 103 -8.19 -2.91 -27.99
CA LYS A 103 -9.24 -2.31 -27.15
C LYS A 103 -8.77 -2.22 -25.70
N GLN A 104 -8.37 -3.36 -25.13
CA GLN A 104 -8.00 -3.46 -23.72
C GLN A 104 -7.22 -4.75 -23.42
N LEU A 105 -6.65 -4.81 -22.22
CA LEU A 105 -6.16 -6.03 -21.58
C LEU A 105 -7.23 -6.56 -20.62
N GLU A 106 -7.74 -7.77 -20.87
CA GLU A 106 -8.64 -8.43 -19.92
C GLU A 106 -7.85 -9.30 -18.96
N VAL A 107 -8.19 -9.22 -17.68
CA VAL A 107 -7.55 -9.98 -16.60
C VAL A 107 -8.60 -10.72 -15.80
N GLU A 108 -8.30 -11.98 -15.50
CA GLU A 108 -9.05 -12.79 -14.56
C GLU A 108 -8.14 -13.24 -13.42
N ARG A 109 -8.75 -13.50 -12.25
CA ARG A 109 -8.07 -14.01 -11.07
C ARG A 109 -8.78 -15.24 -10.50
N GLN A 110 -8.03 -16.03 -9.76
CA GLN A 110 -8.54 -17.02 -8.82
C GLN A 110 -8.02 -16.72 -7.43
N THR A 111 -8.82 -17.04 -6.43
CA THR A 111 -8.47 -16.92 -5.01
C THR A 111 -8.25 -18.29 -4.40
N LEU A 112 -7.13 -18.48 -3.72
CA LEU A 112 -6.83 -19.70 -2.97
C LEU A 112 -7.75 -19.79 -1.77
N GLN A 113 -8.49 -20.90 -1.68
CA GLN A 113 -9.40 -21.20 -0.57
C GLN A 113 -8.64 -21.85 0.59
N SER A 114 -9.28 -21.90 1.76
CA SER A 114 -8.70 -22.51 2.97
C SER A 114 -8.44 -24.01 2.84
N ASP A 115 -9.13 -24.71 1.93
CA ASP A 115 -8.90 -26.13 1.61
C ASP A 115 -7.74 -26.35 0.62
N GLY A 116 -7.07 -25.28 0.19
CA GLY A 116 -5.98 -25.30 -0.78
C GLY A 116 -6.43 -25.37 -2.25
N SER A 117 -7.74 -25.40 -2.52
CA SER A 117 -8.28 -25.33 -3.89
C SER A 117 -8.33 -23.88 -4.40
N TRP A 118 -8.39 -23.70 -5.71
CA TRP A 118 -8.57 -22.40 -6.35
C TRP A 118 -10.04 -22.17 -6.68
N SER A 119 -10.54 -20.95 -6.42
CA SER A 119 -11.88 -20.53 -6.87
C SER A 119 -12.03 -20.64 -8.39
N PRO A 120 -13.25 -20.59 -8.94
CA PRO A 120 -13.44 -20.30 -10.37
C PRO A 120 -12.72 -19.00 -10.79
N TRP A 121 -12.43 -18.89 -12.08
CA TRP A 121 -11.89 -17.65 -12.64
C TRP A 121 -12.95 -16.55 -12.59
N GLU A 122 -12.56 -15.40 -12.07
CA GLU A 122 -13.39 -14.22 -11.95
C GLU A 122 -12.71 -13.04 -12.65
N PRO A 123 -13.44 -12.21 -13.40
CA PRO A 123 -12.87 -11.01 -14.01
C PRO A 123 -12.40 -10.03 -12.92
N VAL A 124 -11.24 -9.42 -13.15
CA VAL A 124 -10.81 -8.27 -12.37
C VAL A 124 -11.70 -7.07 -12.74
N ASP A 125 -12.09 -6.29 -11.73
CA ASP A 125 -12.97 -5.12 -11.90
C ASP A 125 -12.23 -3.96 -12.59
N ALA A 126 -12.20 -4.01 -13.93
CA ALA A 126 -11.51 -3.02 -14.76
C ALA A 126 -12.11 -1.61 -14.60
N ASP A 127 -13.42 -1.49 -14.43
CA ASP A 127 -14.10 -0.20 -14.25
C ASP A 127 -13.67 0.46 -12.94
N ARG A 128 -13.58 -0.32 -11.85
CA ARG A 128 -13.05 0.16 -10.59
C ARG A 128 -11.60 0.60 -10.71
N ASN A 129 -10.78 -0.17 -11.43
CA ASN A 129 -9.38 0.17 -11.66
C ASN A 129 -9.25 1.48 -12.44
N HIS A 130 -9.96 1.65 -13.57
CA HIS A 130 -9.95 2.88 -14.35
C HIS A 130 -10.43 4.09 -13.55
N THR A 131 -11.48 3.93 -12.74
CA THR A 131 -11.93 4.99 -11.84
C THR A 131 -10.79 5.49 -10.93
N ILE A 132 -9.96 4.59 -10.42
CA ILE A 132 -8.80 4.94 -9.58
C ILE A 132 -7.67 5.53 -10.43
N LEU A 133 -7.36 4.92 -11.58
CA LEU A 133 -6.25 5.29 -12.45
C LEU A 133 -6.46 6.66 -13.12
N ASP A 134 -7.68 6.98 -13.51
CA ASP A 134 -8.05 8.28 -14.11
C ASP A 134 -8.00 9.43 -13.09
N ASN A 135 -8.04 9.11 -11.80
CA ASN A 135 -8.01 10.07 -10.70
C ASN A 135 -6.68 10.07 -9.93
N LEU A 136 -5.62 9.49 -10.50
CA LEU A 136 -4.32 9.45 -9.85
C LEU A 136 -3.80 10.86 -9.57
N PRO A 137 -3.32 11.13 -8.34
CA PRO A 137 -2.79 12.44 -8.02
C PRO A 137 -1.50 12.77 -8.75
N GLU A 138 -0.66 11.77 -8.92
CA GLU A 138 0.67 11.80 -9.50
C GLU A 138 0.90 10.41 -10.11
N VAL A 139 1.47 10.37 -11.31
CA VAL A 139 1.82 9.15 -12.04
C VAL A 139 3.34 8.98 -11.96
N GLU A 140 3.79 7.76 -11.66
CA GLU A 140 5.22 7.42 -11.63
C GLU A 140 5.82 7.48 -13.05
N GLU A 141 7.11 7.83 -13.16
CA GLU A 141 7.78 7.78 -14.45
C GLU A 141 7.84 6.35 -14.98
N GLU A 142 7.46 6.16 -16.25
CA GLU A 142 7.67 4.88 -16.91
C GLU A 142 9.11 4.74 -17.42
N TYR A 143 9.78 3.69 -16.96
CA TYR A 143 11.14 3.37 -17.34
C TYR A 143 11.23 2.56 -18.64
N ALA A 144 10.17 1.84 -19.03
CA ALA A 144 10.12 1.15 -20.30
C ALA A 144 10.18 2.14 -21.50
N ALA A 145 10.76 1.69 -22.61
CA ALA A 145 10.83 2.50 -23.83
C ALA A 145 9.41 2.88 -24.30
N ARG A 146 9.19 4.15 -24.69
CA ARG A 146 7.87 4.67 -25.07
C ARG A 146 7.27 3.89 -26.24
N GLU A 147 8.10 3.42 -27.17
CA GLU A 147 7.68 2.56 -28.28
C GLU A 147 7.16 1.18 -27.85
N SER A 148 7.51 0.68 -26.67
CA SER A 148 6.98 -0.59 -26.13
C SER A 148 5.71 -0.42 -25.31
N LEU A 149 5.19 0.81 -25.20
CA LEU A 149 4.01 1.14 -24.41
C LEU A 149 2.84 1.45 -25.34
N LEU A 150 1.76 0.70 -25.19
CA LEU A 150 0.46 1.01 -25.79
C LEU A 150 -0.50 1.31 -24.65
N ASP A 151 -1.12 2.47 -24.68
CA ASP A 151 -1.93 3.00 -23.58
C ASP A 151 -3.14 2.08 -23.30
N ALA A 152 -3.69 1.41 -24.33
CA ALA A 152 -4.75 0.42 -24.19
C ALA A 152 -4.34 -0.89 -23.46
N LEU A 153 -3.04 -1.13 -23.27
CA LEU A 153 -2.51 -2.38 -22.70
C LEU A 153 -1.64 -2.17 -21.45
N VAL A 154 -1.35 -0.93 -21.09
CA VAL A 154 -0.44 -0.60 -19.99
C VAL A 154 -1.09 0.41 -19.07
N ASP A 155 -1.62 -0.08 -17.97
CA ASP A 155 -2.08 0.79 -16.89
C ASP A 155 -0.92 1.67 -16.36
N PRO A 156 -1.17 2.97 -16.10
CA PRO A 156 -0.18 3.85 -15.51
C PRO A 156 0.14 3.44 -14.07
N LEU A 157 1.38 3.65 -13.64
CA LEU A 157 1.78 3.38 -12.26
C LEU A 157 1.42 4.57 -11.35
N PRO A 158 0.72 4.36 -10.23
CA PRO A 158 0.56 5.41 -9.23
C PRO A 158 1.93 5.83 -8.67
N PHE A 159 2.15 7.13 -8.47
CA PHE A 159 3.36 7.61 -7.81
C PHE A 159 3.42 7.11 -6.36
N LEU A 160 4.54 6.47 -6.01
CA LEU A 160 4.73 5.97 -4.65
C LEU A 160 5.28 7.08 -3.76
N LYS A 161 4.38 7.68 -2.96
CA LYS A 161 4.80 8.61 -1.90
C LYS A 161 5.64 7.94 -0.82
N ALA A 162 5.61 6.62 -0.68
CA ALA A 162 6.43 5.84 0.25
C ALA A 162 6.67 4.43 -0.34
N GLY A 163 7.81 3.82 -0.02
CA GLY A 163 8.22 2.53 -0.58
C GLY A 163 8.89 2.61 -1.96
N LEU A 164 9.14 1.44 -2.56
CA LEU A 164 9.77 1.30 -3.86
C LEU A 164 8.99 0.29 -4.70
N TRP A 165 8.86 0.58 -5.99
CA TRP A 165 8.37 -0.40 -6.94
C TRP A 165 9.38 -1.55 -7.09
N GLN A 166 8.91 -2.78 -6.93
CA GLN A 166 9.71 -3.97 -7.21
C GLN A 166 9.10 -4.74 -8.36
N ARG A 167 9.92 -5.05 -9.38
CA ARG A 167 9.55 -5.92 -10.51
C ARG A 167 8.35 -5.46 -11.36
N VAL A 168 7.93 -4.19 -11.26
CA VAL A 168 6.83 -3.64 -12.08
C VAL A 168 7.26 -3.17 -13.47
N HIS A 169 8.57 -3.03 -13.70
CA HIS A 169 9.14 -2.83 -15.01
C HIS A 169 9.74 -4.15 -15.49
N VAL A 170 9.44 -4.55 -16.72
CA VAL A 170 10.07 -5.72 -17.31
C VAL A 170 11.49 -5.33 -17.69
N ALA A 171 12.48 -5.76 -16.91
CA ALA A 171 13.88 -5.29 -17.00
C ALA A 171 14.45 -5.28 -18.42
N ARG A 172 14.04 -6.21 -19.29
CA ARG A 172 14.48 -6.29 -20.69
C ARG A 172 13.94 -5.19 -21.60
N LEU A 173 12.87 -4.51 -21.20
CA LEU A 173 12.25 -3.38 -21.92
C LEU A 173 12.71 -2.02 -21.38
N VAL A 174 13.47 -2.02 -20.28
CA VAL A 174 14.06 -0.81 -19.73
C VAL A 174 15.40 -0.57 -20.44
N PRO A 175 15.62 0.60 -21.07
CA PRO A 175 16.91 0.95 -21.66
C PRO A 175 18.04 0.80 -20.63
N LYS A 176 19.18 0.21 -21.04
CA LYS A 176 20.30 -0.09 -20.12
C LYS A 176 20.82 1.16 -19.42
N GLU A 177 20.73 2.32 -20.08
CA GLU A 177 21.10 3.63 -19.57
C GLU A 177 20.24 4.02 -18.36
N LYS A 178 18.92 3.77 -18.43
CA LYS A 178 18.00 4.01 -17.32
C LYS A 178 18.26 3.06 -16.14
N ILE A 179 18.57 1.79 -16.42
CA ILE A 179 18.94 0.81 -15.37
C ILE A 179 20.21 1.27 -14.64
N ALA A 180 21.24 1.72 -15.38
CA ALA A 180 22.49 2.21 -14.82
C ALA A 180 22.29 3.48 -13.99
N ALA A 181 21.41 4.40 -14.42
CA ALA A 181 21.05 5.59 -13.67
C ALA A 181 20.32 5.23 -12.36
N ALA A 182 19.33 4.34 -12.41
CA ALA A 182 18.58 3.88 -11.23
C ALA A 182 19.49 3.18 -10.20
N THR A 183 20.43 2.35 -10.67
CA THR A 183 21.39 1.66 -9.79
C THR A 183 22.36 2.63 -9.12
N LYS A 184 22.78 3.71 -9.80
CA LYS A 184 23.60 4.76 -9.19
C LYS A 184 22.88 5.49 -8.05
N VAL A 185 21.57 5.72 -8.19
CA VAL A 185 20.75 6.36 -7.14
C VAL A 185 20.56 5.43 -5.94
N ALA A 186 20.38 4.12 -6.17
CA ALA A 186 20.22 3.14 -5.10
C ALA A 186 21.54 2.79 -4.36
N GLY A 187 22.69 3.07 -4.97
CA GLY A 187 24.00 2.56 -4.57
C GLY A 187 24.83 3.39 -3.58
N VAL A 188 24.29 4.46 -2.98
CA VAL A 188 25.03 5.23 -1.95
C VAL A 188 24.38 5.09 -0.58
N PRO A 189 24.63 3.99 0.15
CA PRO A 189 24.37 3.93 1.57
C PRO A 189 25.49 4.68 2.31
N GLY A 190 25.22 5.92 2.71
CA GLY A 190 25.77 6.44 3.97
C GLY A 190 27.21 6.95 4.00
N GLU A 191 27.73 7.59 2.94
CA GLU A 191 28.76 8.61 3.18
C GLU A 191 28.06 9.90 3.61
N SER A 192 27.97 10.12 4.93
CA SER A 192 27.64 11.43 5.48
C SER A 192 28.60 12.46 4.87
N PRO A 193 28.11 13.48 4.16
CA PRO A 193 28.99 14.55 3.71
C PRO A 193 29.53 15.22 4.96
N GLY A 194 30.85 15.11 5.13
CA GLY A 194 31.59 15.81 6.16
C GLY A 194 31.23 17.29 6.14
N THR A 195 31.07 17.83 7.34
CA THR A 195 30.93 19.23 7.68
C THR A 195 32.06 20.07 7.08
N GLY A 196 31.90 20.46 5.81
CA GLY A 196 32.73 21.46 5.14
C GLY A 196 32.06 22.82 5.25
N SER A 197 32.53 23.64 6.19
CA SER A 197 32.16 25.04 6.32
C SER A 197 32.67 25.83 5.11
N HIS A 198 31.78 26.21 4.19
CA HIS A 198 32.06 27.24 3.19
C HIS A 198 31.35 28.55 3.54
N PRO A 199 32.04 29.69 3.37
CA PRO A 199 31.50 31.01 3.65
C PRO A 199 30.48 31.43 2.60
N THR A 200 29.44 32.10 3.08
CA THR A 200 28.38 32.73 2.32
C THR A 200 28.92 33.97 1.59
N ASP A 201 28.90 33.95 0.26
CA ASP A 201 28.89 35.18 -0.53
C ASP A 201 27.56 35.27 -1.30
N SER A 202 26.84 36.33 -0.98
CA SER A 202 25.51 36.68 -1.44
C SER A 202 25.59 37.44 -2.75
N ALA A 203 25.05 36.85 -3.82
CA ALA A 203 24.67 37.59 -5.02
C ALA A 203 23.32 37.08 -5.55
N ALA A 204 22.37 38.01 -5.61
CA ALA A 204 21.01 37.80 -6.08
C ALA A 204 21.00 37.42 -7.56
N PHE A 205 20.42 36.27 -7.87
CA PHE A 205 20.00 35.90 -9.21
C PHE A 205 18.59 35.31 -9.13
N ALA A 206 17.62 36.05 -9.66
CA ALA A 206 16.26 35.57 -9.86
C ALA A 206 16.26 34.58 -11.04
N PRO A 207 15.73 33.35 -10.89
CA PRO A 207 15.58 32.46 -12.03
C PRO A 207 14.39 32.89 -12.91
N PRO A 208 14.49 32.75 -14.24
CA PRO A 208 13.36 32.92 -15.14
C PRO A 208 12.35 31.80 -14.90
N ARG A 209 11.07 32.17 -14.79
CA ARG A 209 9.95 31.22 -14.68
C ARG A 209 9.73 30.54 -16.05
N PRO A 210 9.80 29.20 -16.18
CA PRO A 210 9.23 28.53 -17.33
C PRO A 210 7.71 28.40 -17.12
N SER A 211 6.94 29.13 -17.91
CA SER A 211 5.50 28.94 -18.09
C SER A 211 5.28 27.72 -18.98
N THR A 212 5.13 26.55 -18.37
CA THR A 212 4.63 25.35 -19.06
C THR A 212 3.12 25.38 -19.02
N GLU A 213 2.51 26.14 -19.93
CA GLU A 213 1.12 25.91 -20.31
C GLU A 213 1.06 24.58 -21.05
N ILE A 214 0.57 23.54 -20.38
CA ILE A 214 0.01 22.37 -21.06
C ILE A 214 -1.29 22.86 -21.69
N GLY A 215 -1.15 23.46 -22.86
CA GLY A 215 -2.24 23.88 -23.72
C GLY A 215 -2.97 22.64 -24.21
N SER A 216 -4.12 22.37 -23.60
CA SER A 216 -5.21 21.62 -24.18
C SER A 216 -5.72 22.36 -25.43
N ASN A 217 -5.00 22.22 -26.53
CA ASN A 217 -5.43 22.65 -27.86
C ASN A 217 -6.54 21.71 -28.37
N PHE A 218 -7.73 21.83 -27.80
CA PHE A 218 -8.97 21.45 -28.48
C PHE A 218 -9.38 22.62 -29.39
N ALA A 219 -8.65 22.76 -30.50
CA ALA A 219 -9.12 23.56 -31.62
C ALA A 219 -10.28 22.81 -32.28
N ALA A 220 -11.51 23.17 -31.90
CA ALA A 220 -12.72 22.77 -32.58
C ALA A 220 -12.67 23.31 -34.02
N THR A 221 -12.20 22.48 -34.94
CA THR A 221 -12.23 22.75 -36.37
C THR A 221 -13.59 22.27 -36.88
N PRO A 222 -14.50 23.16 -37.33
CA PRO A 222 -15.79 22.74 -37.83
C PRO A 222 -15.67 22.30 -39.29
N GLY A 223 -16.08 21.07 -39.58
CA GLY A 223 -16.56 20.69 -40.90
C GLY A 223 -15.50 20.19 -41.89
N MET A 224 -15.08 18.95 -41.74
CA MET A 224 -14.84 18.06 -42.89
C MET A 224 -15.57 16.74 -42.65
N ALA A 225 -16.62 16.52 -43.42
CA ALA A 225 -17.34 15.27 -43.49
C ALA A 225 -16.60 14.31 -44.44
N GLY A 226 -16.36 13.07 -44.00
CA GLY A 226 -16.27 11.93 -44.91
C GLY A 226 -14.88 11.37 -45.25
N ALA A 227 -13.89 11.47 -44.37
CA ALA A 227 -12.87 10.41 -44.30
C ALA A 227 -13.39 9.36 -43.30
N PRO A 228 -13.42 8.06 -43.63
CA PRO A 228 -13.72 7.05 -42.63
C PRO A 228 -12.73 7.25 -41.48
N GLU A 229 -13.22 7.08 -40.25
CA GLU A 229 -12.51 7.20 -38.97
C GLU A 229 -11.41 6.12 -38.81
N GLU A 230 -10.84 5.68 -39.94
CA GLU A 230 -9.78 4.71 -40.04
C GLU A 230 -8.43 5.38 -39.72
N ALA A 231 -7.85 4.90 -38.62
CA ALA A 231 -6.40 4.83 -38.39
C ALA A 231 -5.69 6.03 -37.75
N ASN A 232 -6.28 6.69 -36.75
CA ASN A 232 -5.49 7.38 -35.74
C ASN A 232 -5.55 6.67 -34.38
N PHE A 233 -5.30 5.36 -34.37
CA PHE A 233 -5.05 4.60 -33.14
C PHE A 233 -3.55 4.43 -32.90
N GLN A 234 -3.17 4.29 -31.63
CA GLN A 234 -1.78 4.12 -31.24
C GLN A 234 -1.23 2.78 -31.76
N HIS A 235 -0.09 2.84 -32.43
CA HIS A 235 0.63 1.66 -32.93
C HIS A 235 2.14 1.86 -32.74
N THR A 236 2.91 0.80 -32.94
CA THR A 236 4.37 0.83 -32.76
C THR A 236 5.07 -0.14 -33.72
N GLU A 237 6.37 0.08 -33.94
CA GLU A 237 7.25 -0.86 -34.64
C GLU A 237 8.00 -1.81 -33.70
N ALA A 238 7.91 -1.61 -32.38
CA ALA A 238 8.64 -2.39 -31.41
C ALA A 238 8.37 -3.90 -31.60
N GLU A 239 9.42 -4.72 -31.55
CA GLU A 239 9.25 -6.18 -31.69
C GLU A 239 8.52 -6.79 -30.49
N THR A 240 8.65 -6.17 -29.32
CA THR A 240 7.99 -6.56 -28.08
C THR A 240 7.33 -5.35 -27.45
N ILE A 241 6.10 -5.54 -26.98
CA ILE A 241 5.38 -4.55 -26.18
C ILE A 241 5.14 -5.06 -24.76
N MET A 242 4.96 -4.13 -23.84
CA MET A 242 4.62 -4.39 -22.45
C MET A 242 3.11 -4.57 -22.29
N LEU A 243 2.71 -5.45 -21.37
CA LEU A 243 1.35 -5.54 -20.85
C LEU A 243 1.42 -5.17 -19.36
N ARG A 244 0.50 -4.32 -18.89
CA ARG A 244 0.34 -4.06 -17.45
C ARG A 244 -1.12 -3.87 -17.10
N SER A 245 -1.55 -4.54 -16.04
CA SER A 245 -2.82 -4.23 -15.38
C SER A 245 -2.65 -4.22 -13.86
N LEU A 246 -3.40 -3.36 -13.17
CA LEU A 246 -3.50 -3.36 -11.71
C LEU A 246 -4.80 -4.01 -11.26
N ASP A 247 -4.81 -4.60 -10.07
CA ASP A 247 -6.03 -5.04 -9.39
C ASP A 247 -6.10 -4.41 -8.00
N PHE A 248 -6.93 -3.38 -7.84
CA PHE A 248 -7.14 -2.67 -6.57
C PHE A 248 -8.18 -3.32 -5.65
N THR A 249 -8.75 -4.45 -6.05
CA THR A 249 -9.82 -5.14 -5.31
C THR A 249 -9.31 -6.35 -4.52
N VAL A 250 -7.99 -6.47 -4.37
CA VAL A 250 -7.36 -7.53 -3.60
C VAL A 250 -7.54 -7.33 -2.10
N GLU A 251 -7.76 -8.42 -1.40
CA GLU A 251 -7.98 -8.44 0.04
C GLU A 251 -6.69 -8.84 0.78
N PRO A 252 -6.47 -8.32 2.01
CA PRO A 252 -5.37 -8.79 2.86
C PRO A 252 -5.50 -10.29 3.16
N ASP A 253 -4.38 -10.94 3.40
CA ASP A 253 -4.32 -12.36 3.83
C ASP A 253 -4.95 -13.35 2.83
N ARG A 254 -5.07 -12.95 1.56
CA ARG A 254 -5.52 -13.81 0.47
C ARG A 254 -4.41 -14.06 -0.53
N SER A 255 -4.43 -15.25 -1.10
CA SER A 255 -3.54 -15.61 -2.19
C SER A 255 -4.29 -15.66 -3.51
N TYR A 256 -3.70 -15.09 -4.55
CA TYR A 256 -4.28 -14.94 -5.86
C TYR A 256 -3.37 -15.53 -6.93
N ARG A 257 -3.94 -15.98 -8.04
CA ARG A 257 -3.22 -16.15 -9.30
C ARG A 257 -4.02 -15.54 -10.44
N PHE A 258 -3.33 -15.06 -11.45
CA PHE A 258 -3.92 -14.26 -12.51
C PHE A 258 -3.71 -14.91 -13.86
N ARG A 259 -4.54 -14.55 -14.84
CA ARG A 259 -4.30 -14.78 -16.26
C ARG A 259 -4.80 -13.57 -17.03
N ALA A 260 -4.23 -13.33 -18.19
CA ALA A 260 -4.62 -12.20 -19.03
C ALA A 260 -4.81 -12.62 -20.48
N ARG A 261 -5.61 -11.84 -21.21
CA ARG A 261 -5.71 -11.93 -22.68
C ARG A 261 -5.84 -10.53 -23.27
N VAL A 262 -5.32 -10.37 -24.49
CA VAL A 262 -5.50 -9.13 -25.25
C VAL A 262 -6.84 -9.17 -25.98
N VAL A 263 -7.51 -8.01 -26.03
CA VAL A 263 -8.71 -7.80 -26.83
C VAL A 263 -8.42 -6.76 -27.89
N VAL A 264 -8.81 -7.08 -29.12
CA VAL A 264 -8.56 -6.26 -30.31
C VAL A 264 -9.88 -6.00 -31.02
N PHE A 265 -10.02 -4.83 -31.61
CA PHE A 265 -11.14 -4.57 -32.51
C PHE A 265 -11.02 -5.45 -33.76
N ASN A 266 -12.15 -5.99 -34.21
CA ASN A 266 -12.19 -6.86 -35.38
C ASN A 266 -11.99 -6.03 -36.66
N PRO A 267 -10.87 -6.21 -37.39
CA PRO A 267 -10.62 -5.47 -38.63
C PRO A 267 -11.51 -5.93 -39.81
N ASN A 268 -12.24 -7.03 -39.64
CA ASN A 268 -13.15 -7.58 -40.65
C ASN A 268 -14.62 -7.26 -40.36
N ARG A 269 -14.89 -6.46 -39.33
CA ARG A 269 -16.25 -6.07 -38.97
C ARG A 269 -16.92 -5.37 -40.16
N ASP A 270 -18.13 -5.81 -40.49
CA ASP A 270 -18.97 -5.26 -41.55
C ASP A 270 -18.34 -5.32 -42.97
N ARG A 271 -17.32 -6.17 -43.17
CA ARG A 271 -16.70 -6.43 -44.49
C ARG A 271 -17.36 -7.61 -45.20
N GLU A 272 -17.62 -7.45 -46.50
CA GLU A 272 -18.16 -8.52 -47.36
C GLU A 272 -17.07 -9.22 -48.18
N ASP A 273 -15.89 -8.62 -48.28
CA ASP A 273 -14.77 -9.06 -49.12
C ASP A 273 -13.79 -10.03 -48.39
N VAL A 274 -14.27 -10.73 -47.37
CA VAL A 274 -13.49 -11.71 -46.60
C VAL A 274 -13.99 -13.13 -46.81
N SER A 275 -13.17 -14.13 -46.47
CA SER A 275 -13.57 -15.54 -46.59
C SER A 275 -14.79 -15.85 -45.70
N PRO A 276 -15.72 -16.75 -46.11
CA PRO A 276 -16.95 -17.02 -45.36
C PRO A 276 -16.78 -17.52 -43.92
N GLU A 277 -15.59 -18.02 -43.58
CA GLU A 277 -15.24 -18.51 -42.23
C GLU A 277 -14.79 -17.40 -41.28
N VAL A 278 -14.50 -16.20 -41.80
CA VAL A 278 -14.04 -15.05 -41.03
C VAL A 278 -15.23 -14.41 -40.34
N ASP A 279 -15.10 -14.13 -39.04
CA ASP A 279 -16.12 -13.40 -38.30
C ASP A 279 -16.16 -11.93 -38.75
N THR A 280 -17.26 -11.52 -39.35
CA THR A 280 -17.52 -10.14 -39.79
C THR A 280 -18.53 -9.42 -38.91
N LYS A 281 -19.09 -10.11 -37.90
CA LYS A 281 -20.16 -9.58 -37.04
C LYS A 281 -19.65 -9.16 -35.68
N ALA A 282 -18.66 -9.87 -35.14
CA ALA A 282 -18.07 -9.51 -33.86
C ALA A 282 -17.38 -8.14 -33.95
N VAL A 283 -17.62 -7.31 -32.95
CA VAL A 283 -16.94 -6.01 -32.80
C VAL A 283 -15.49 -6.19 -32.36
N GLU A 284 -15.26 -7.24 -31.57
CA GLU A 284 -14.02 -7.52 -30.87
C GLU A 284 -13.63 -8.97 -31.10
N LEU A 285 -12.32 -9.20 -31.17
CA LEU A 285 -11.73 -10.53 -31.15
C LEU A 285 -10.96 -10.69 -29.85
N HIS A 286 -11.12 -11.85 -29.23
CA HIS A 286 -10.45 -12.19 -27.98
C HIS A 286 -9.27 -13.11 -28.25
N GLY A 287 -8.09 -12.71 -27.79
CA GLY A 287 -6.93 -13.60 -27.78
C GLY A 287 -7.12 -14.78 -26.82
N PRO A 288 -6.25 -15.81 -26.91
CA PRO A 288 -6.24 -16.88 -25.91
C PRO A 288 -5.84 -16.32 -24.54
N TRP A 289 -6.36 -16.93 -23.48
CA TRP A 289 -5.87 -16.70 -22.13
C TRP A 289 -4.42 -17.14 -21.99
N SER A 290 -3.63 -16.37 -21.26
CA SER A 290 -2.30 -16.77 -20.84
C SER A 290 -2.35 -17.98 -19.89
N GLU A 291 -1.20 -18.63 -19.72
CA GLU A 291 -1.02 -19.51 -18.57
C GLU A 291 -1.21 -18.73 -17.25
N PRO A 292 -1.72 -19.37 -16.19
CA PRO A 292 -1.83 -18.75 -14.88
C PRO A 292 -0.47 -18.30 -14.33
N THR A 293 -0.43 -17.17 -13.65
CA THR A 293 0.76 -16.73 -12.91
C THR A 293 1.06 -17.66 -11.74
N ASN A 294 2.26 -17.54 -11.18
CA ASN A 294 2.52 -18.01 -9.82
C ASN A 294 1.55 -17.33 -8.83
N ALA A 295 1.29 -18.02 -7.73
CA ALA A 295 0.49 -17.46 -6.65
C ALA A 295 1.19 -16.25 -6.02
N VAL A 296 0.43 -15.20 -5.73
CA VAL A 296 0.85 -14.03 -4.96
C VAL A 296 -0.02 -13.91 -3.73
N THR A 297 0.59 -13.80 -2.56
CA THR A 297 -0.11 -13.65 -1.29
C THR A 297 -0.07 -12.19 -0.87
N MET A 298 -1.24 -11.60 -0.68
CA MET A 298 -1.36 -10.29 -0.08
C MET A 298 -0.99 -10.38 1.40
N PRO A 299 -0.06 -9.55 1.89
CA PRO A 299 0.28 -9.54 3.32
C PRO A 299 -0.97 -9.36 4.19
N ALA A 300 -0.94 -9.77 5.45
CA ALA A 300 -2.04 -9.44 6.37
C ALA A 300 -2.06 -7.93 6.68
N ASP A 301 -3.16 -7.41 7.23
CA ASP A 301 -3.16 -6.04 7.76
C ASP A 301 -2.31 -5.93 9.03
N VAL A 302 -2.18 -7.01 9.81
CA VAL A 302 -1.28 -7.12 10.97
C VAL A 302 -0.30 -8.27 10.71
N THR A 303 0.99 -8.04 10.86
CA THR A 303 2.00 -9.10 10.77
C THR A 303 2.88 -9.09 12.00
N VAL A 304 3.14 -10.28 12.54
CA VAL A 304 3.91 -10.51 13.76
C VAL A 304 5.26 -11.12 13.40
N TYR A 305 6.33 -10.57 13.97
CA TYR A 305 7.70 -11.01 13.82
C TYR A 305 8.34 -11.26 15.18
N VAL A 306 9.02 -12.39 15.37
CA VAL A 306 9.79 -12.69 16.57
C VAL A 306 11.15 -12.03 16.48
N VAL A 307 11.49 -11.19 17.46
CA VAL A 307 12.72 -10.35 17.38
C VAL A 307 13.79 -10.83 18.34
N ARG A 308 13.41 -11.10 19.59
CA ARG A 308 14.34 -11.54 20.65
C ARG A 308 13.57 -12.05 21.86
N LYS A 309 14.31 -12.58 22.83
CA LYS A 309 13.75 -12.90 24.13
C LYS A 309 13.37 -11.60 24.86
N GLY A 310 12.22 -11.60 25.52
CA GLY A 310 11.76 -10.44 26.30
C GLY A 310 12.74 -10.13 27.43
N LEU A 311 12.93 -8.84 27.72
CA LEU A 311 13.80 -8.40 28.81
C LEU A 311 12.99 -8.37 30.11
N SER A 312 12.52 -9.54 30.56
CA SER A 312 11.63 -9.56 31.72
C SER A 312 12.39 -9.20 32.99
N ALA A 313 11.94 -8.13 33.66
CA ALA A 313 12.28 -7.87 35.06
C ALA A 313 11.60 -8.88 36.02
N THR A 314 10.57 -9.58 35.52
CA THR A 314 9.87 -10.65 36.25
C THR A 314 10.54 -12.00 35.98
N ARG A 315 10.46 -12.97 36.89
CA ARG A 315 11.15 -14.28 36.79
C ARG A 315 10.62 -15.20 35.66
N ARG A 316 9.94 -14.67 34.64
CA ARG A 316 9.33 -15.43 33.55
C ARG A 316 10.29 -15.53 32.38
N ASN A 317 10.89 -16.71 32.21
CA ASN A 317 11.86 -17.01 31.17
C ASN A 317 11.22 -17.37 29.82
N ASP A 318 9.90 -17.22 29.67
CA ASP A 318 9.09 -17.56 28.49
C ASP A 318 8.57 -16.33 27.73
N GLN A 319 8.96 -15.12 28.15
CA GLN A 319 8.57 -13.89 27.46
C GLN A 319 9.35 -13.68 26.16
N VAL A 320 8.67 -13.23 25.11
CA VAL A 320 9.25 -12.95 23.79
C VAL A 320 8.87 -11.53 23.38
N GLN A 321 9.83 -10.83 22.77
CA GLN A 321 9.56 -9.56 22.12
C GLN A 321 9.23 -9.80 20.65
N PHE A 322 8.09 -9.26 20.25
CA PHE A 322 7.58 -9.26 18.90
C PHE A 322 7.64 -7.84 18.33
N ASP A 323 7.97 -7.72 17.05
CA ASP A 323 7.62 -6.52 16.28
C ASP A 323 6.32 -6.82 15.54
N VAL A 324 5.37 -5.89 15.66
CA VAL A 324 4.07 -5.99 15.01
C VAL A 324 3.92 -4.83 14.04
N THR A 325 3.75 -5.15 12.77
CA THR A 325 3.51 -4.18 11.72
C THR A 325 2.01 -4.15 11.39
N ARG A 326 1.42 -2.95 11.35
CA ARG A 326 0.02 -2.71 11.00
C ARG A 326 -0.09 -1.81 9.78
N TRP A 327 -0.78 -2.26 8.73
CA TRP A 327 -1.21 -1.41 7.63
C TRP A 327 -2.35 -0.49 8.07
N ASP A 328 -2.11 0.82 8.14
CA ASP A 328 -3.17 1.80 8.39
C ASP A 328 -3.79 2.26 7.07
N ARG A 329 -4.95 1.70 6.74
CA ARG A 329 -5.70 2.02 5.50
C ARG A 329 -6.05 3.51 5.36
N ARG A 330 -6.05 4.30 6.43
CA ARG A 330 -6.35 5.73 6.35
C ARG A 330 -5.19 6.54 5.81
N SER A 331 -3.96 6.19 6.22
CA SER A 331 -2.74 6.86 5.77
C SER A 331 -2.09 6.19 4.57
N GLY A 332 -2.31 4.88 4.38
CA GLY A 332 -1.60 4.07 3.39
C GLY A 332 -0.15 3.80 3.77
N ILE A 333 0.11 3.65 5.08
CA ILE A 333 1.46 3.42 5.62
C ILE A 333 1.42 2.23 6.58
N SER A 334 2.45 1.39 6.52
CA SER A 334 2.72 0.37 7.52
C SER A 334 3.38 1.01 8.73
N VAL A 335 2.76 0.86 9.90
CA VAL A 335 3.24 1.35 11.17
C VAL A 335 3.80 0.18 11.97
N GLU A 336 4.94 0.35 12.62
CA GLU A 336 5.58 -0.69 13.42
C GLU A 336 5.49 -0.37 14.91
N LYS A 337 5.24 -1.39 15.75
CA LYS A 337 5.43 -1.28 17.18
C LYS A 337 5.88 -2.61 17.79
N SER A 338 6.82 -2.55 18.73
CA SER A 338 7.22 -3.72 19.51
C SER A 338 6.27 -3.99 20.67
N PHE A 339 6.03 -5.26 20.94
CA PHE A 339 5.25 -5.76 22.06
C PHE A 339 5.99 -6.92 22.71
N GLU A 340 5.73 -7.16 24.00
CA GLU A 340 6.16 -8.38 24.66
C GLU A 340 4.93 -9.23 24.94
N ALA A 341 5.02 -10.53 24.69
CA ALA A 341 3.96 -11.48 25.01
C ALA A 341 4.55 -12.82 25.47
N TRP A 342 3.75 -13.62 26.17
CA TRP A 342 4.12 -14.96 26.66
C TRP A 342 2.97 -15.96 26.44
N PRO A 343 3.19 -17.27 26.66
CA PRO A 343 2.16 -18.29 26.47
C PRO A 343 0.81 -17.95 27.13
N GLY A 344 -0.25 -17.97 26.33
CA GLY A 344 -1.62 -17.62 26.69
C GLY A 344 -2.05 -16.19 26.35
N GLU A 345 -1.13 -15.32 25.91
CA GLU A 345 -1.45 -13.95 25.52
C GLU A 345 -1.61 -13.75 24.02
N ILE A 346 -2.38 -12.73 23.66
CA ILE A 346 -2.50 -12.25 22.28
C ILE A 346 -1.34 -11.29 22.00
N VAL A 347 -0.72 -11.41 20.82
CA VAL A 347 0.35 -10.50 20.41
C VAL A 347 -0.23 -9.18 19.90
N GLY A 348 0.25 -8.07 20.47
CA GLY A 348 -0.18 -6.72 20.10
C GLY A 348 -1.38 -6.22 20.90
N GLU A 349 -1.51 -4.90 20.99
CA GLU A 349 -2.61 -4.24 21.70
C GLU A 349 -2.93 -2.88 21.07
N TYR A 350 -4.09 -2.32 21.43
CA TYR A 350 -4.49 -0.99 21.02
C TYR A 350 -3.60 0.10 21.62
N ARG A 351 -3.08 0.99 20.77
CA ARG A 351 -2.24 2.13 21.17
C ARG A 351 -2.94 3.44 20.80
N LYS A 352 -3.16 4.31 21.79
CA LYS A 352 -3.82 5.63 21.59
C LYS A 352 -2.94 6.69 20.93
N SER A 353 -1.62 6.53 21.00
CA SER A 353 -0.67 7.57 20.60
C SER A 353 0.48 6.92 19.84
N VAL A 354 0.29 6.80 18.53
CA VAL A 354 1.29 6.27 17.61
C VAL A 354 1.57 7.31 16.57
N ASP A 355 2.84 7.62 16.36
CA ASP A 355 3.24 8.59 15.35
C ASP A 355 3.00 8.01 13.96
N VAL A 356 2.11 8.63 13.19
CA VAL A 356 1.83 8.28 11.79
C VAL A 356 2.34 9.42 10.92
N PRO A 357 3.32 9.19 10.03
CA PRO A 357 3.86 10.24 9.19
C PRO A 357 2.80 10.73 8.18
N SER A 358 2.77 12.04 7.92
CA SER A 358 1.91 12.61 6.88
C SER A 358 2.64 12.61 5.54
N SER A 359 2.01 12.01 4.53
CA SER A 359 2.48 12.04 3.13
C SER A 359 2.37 13.41 2.46
N GLU A 360 1.86 14.43 3.16
CA GLU A 360 1.75 15.81 2.66
C GLU A 360 2.88 16.73 3.16
N GLY A 361 3.86 16.18 3.88
CA GLY A 361 4.96 16.99 4.46
C GLY A 361 4.53 17.85 5.66
N THR A 362 3.37 17.55 6.26
CA THR A 362 2.82 18.32 7.40
C THR A 362 3.30 17.83 8.78
N GLY A 363 4.31 16.97 8.80
CA GLY A 363 4.83 16.31 10.00
C GLY A 363 4.13 15.00 10.32
N LYS A 364 4.38 14.49 11.52
CA LYS A 364 3.74 13.29 12.06
C LYS A 364 2.48 13.64 12.85
N LYS A 365 1.46 12.79 12.72
CA LYS A 365 0.20 12.90 13.48
C LYS A 365 0.11 11.73 14.45
N SER A 366 -0.19 12.02 15.71
CA SER A 366 -0.50 10.97 16.67
C SER A 366 -1.87 10.38 16.34
N ALA A 367 -1.93 9.07 16.12
CA ALA A 367 -3.16 8.35 15.84
C ALA A 367 -3.33 7.17 16.79
N SER A 368 -4.60 6.81 17.00
CA SER A 368 -4.94 5.52 17.58
C SER A 368 -4.84 4.43 16.53
N ILE A 369 -4.07 3.39 16.85
CA ILE A 369 -3.84 2.22 15.99
C ILE A 369 -4.06 0.96 16.82
N ASP A 370 -4.83 0.02 16.26
CA ASP A 370 -4.99 -1.31 16.81
C ASP A 370 -3.96 -2.26 16.19
N PHE A 371 -3.06 -2.79 17.03
CA PHE A 371 -2.04 -3.77 16.64
C PHE A 371 -2.42 -5.20 17.04
N ASN A 372 -3.65 -5.44 17.51
CA ASN A 372 -4.08 -6.78 17.87
C ASN A 372 -3.97 -7.71 16.65
N SER A 373 -3.06 -8.69 16.72
CA SER A 373 -2.87 -9.66 15.63
C SER A 373 -3.91 -10.78 15.64
N HIS A 374 -4.65 -10.92 16.74
CA HIS A 374 -5.46 -12.08 17.07
C HIS A 374 -4.68 -13.40 17.09
N GLU A 375 -3.33 -13.34 17.16
CA GLU A 375 -2.47 -14.51 17.32
C GLU A 375 -2.16 -14.73 18.80
N VAL A 376 -2.50 -15.90 19.33
CA VAL A 376 -2.23 -16.29 20.72
C VAL A 376 -0.91 -17.05 20.79
N VAL A 377 -0.01 -16.65 21.68
CA VAL A 377 1.22 -17.40 21.94
C VAL A 377 0.89 -18.71 22.63
N LEU A 378 1.22 -19.84 22.03
CA LEU A 378 1.00 -21.16 22.61
C LEU A 378 2.20 -21.62 23.44
N ASP A 379 3.40 -21.45 22.90
CA ASP A 379 4.66 -21.83 23.54
C ASP A 379 5.83 -21.01 22.99
N THR A 380 6.92 -20.91 23.76
CA THR A 380 8.15 -20.23 23.32
C THR A 380 9.39 -21.01 23.74
N SER A 381 10.41 -20.98 22.89
CA SER A 381 11.71 -21.59 23.17
C SER A 381 12.86 -20.69 22.72
N GLY A 382 14.09 -21.03 23.09
CA GLY A 382 15.30 -20.27 22.74
C GLY A 382 15.63 -19.14 23.73
N GLY A 383 16.52 -18.25 23.32
CA GLY A 383 17.18 -17.25 24.17
C GLY A 383 18.51 -17.75 24.75
N ASP A 384 19.00 -17.05 25.76
CA ASP A 384 20.27 -17.39 26.43
C ASP A 384 20.13 -18.62 27.33
N GLN A 385 20.64 -19.76 26.87
CA GLN A 385 20.69 -21.00 27.63
C GLN A 385 22.03 -21.16 28.34
N LEU A 386 22.00 -21.66 29.58
CA LEU A 386 23.22 -22.05 30.27
C LEU A 386 23.74 -23.34 29.63
N LEU A 387 25.02 -23.36 29.25
CA LEU A 387 25.66 -24.61 28.85
C LEU A 387 25.69 -25.56 30.06
N PRO A 388 25.56 -26.88 29.86
CA PRO A 388 25.84 -27.85 30.90
C PRO A 388 27.20 -27.55 31.53
N PRO A 389 27.37 -27.72 32.86
CA PRO A 389 28.62 -27.38 33.53
C PRO A 389 29.75 -28.28 32.99
N ILE A 390 30.61 -27.72 32.15
CA ILE A 390 31.86 -28.35 31.71
C ILE A 390 32.95 -27.85 32.66
N PRO A 391 33.76 -28.72 33.29
CA PRO A 391 34.84 -28.29 34.17
C PRO A 391 35.73 -27.24 33.49
N GLY A 392 35.80 -26.04 34.08
CA GLY A 392 36.58 -24.91 33.57
C GLY A 392 35.85 -23.95 32.61
N ALA A 393 34.57 -24.17 32.28
CA ALA A 393 33.81 -23.27 31.42
C ALA A 393 32.37 -23.06 31.91
N THR A 394 32.06 -21.82 32.31
CA THR A 394 30.68 -21.33 32.47
C THR A 394 30.34 -20.46 31.28
N GLY A 395 29.61 -21.01 30.31
CA GLY A 395 29.18 -20.28 29.12
C GLY A 395 27.67 -20.21 29.00
N ARG A 396 27.17 -19.15 28.35
CA ARG A 396 25.80 -19.07 27.86
C ARG A 396 25.84 -19.23 26.35
N VAL A 397 24.90 -19.98 25.79
CA VAL A 397 24.69 -20.08 24.35
C VAL A 397 23.39 -19.37 24.01
N SER A 398 23.43 -18.43 23.08
CA SER A 398 22.24 -17.77 22.55
C SER A 398 21.64 -18.65 21.46
N VAL A 399 20.45 -19.19 21.71
CA VAL A 399 19.69 -19.96 20.72
C VAL A 399 18.60 -19.04 20.13
N PRO A 400 18.35 -19.06 18.81
CA PRO A 400 17.26 -18.28 18.22
C PRO A 400 15.94 -18.53 18.93
N VAL A 401 15.21 -17.46 19.22
CA VAL A 401 13.90 -17.54 19.86
C VAL A 401 12.89 -18.06 18.85
N ASN A 402 12.09 -19.04 19.27
CA ASN A 402 10.94 -19.51 18.51
C ASN A 402 9.66 -19.27 19.30
N ALA A 403 8.59 -18.92 18.61
CA ALA A 403 7.26 -18.78 19.19
C ALA A 403 6.27 -19.59 18.35
N LEU A 404 5.51 -20.45 19.01
CA LEU A 404 4.39 -21.17 18.40
C LEU A 404 3.14 -20.31 18.62
N LEU A 405 2.47 -19.90 17.56
CA LEU A 405 1.33 -18.99 17.60
C LEU A 405 0.08 -19.68 17.03
N VAL A 406 -1.07 -19.47 17.66
CA VAL A 406 -2.38 -19.90 17.17
C VAL A 406 -3.08 -18.70 16.54
N ARG A 407 -3.45 -18.80 15.27
CA ARG A 407 -4.22 -17.78 14.54
C ARG A 407 -5.70 -17.84 14.89
N ALA A 408 -6.44 -16.81 14.50
CA ALA A 408 -7.89 -16.73 14.71
C ALA A 408 -8.69 -17.86 14.03
N ASP A 409 -8.16 -18.45 12.96
CA ASP A 409 -8.74 -19.60 12.25
C ASP A 409 -8.42 -20.95 12.91
N GLY A 410 -7.68 -20.94 14.03
CA GLY A 410 -7.25 -22.14 14.75
C GLY A 410 -6.00 -22.81 14.17
N SER A 411 -5.45 -22.31 13.06
CA SER A 411 -4.18 -22.81 12.53
C SER A 411 -3.02 -22.43 13.44
N VAL A 412 -2.00 -23.28 13.47
CA VAL A 412 -0.80 -23.07 14.28
C VAL A 412 0.38 -22.75 13.37
N ILE A 413 1.08 -21.67 13.67
CA ILE A 413 2.28 -21.24 12.93
C ILE A 413 3.49 -21.20 13.86
N LEU A 414 4.66 -21.53 13.32
CA LEU A 414 5.94 -21.38 14.01
C LEU A 414 6.64 -20.12 13.49
N ARG A 415 6.90 -19.16 14.38
CA ARG A 415 7.74 -17.99 14.12
C ARG A 415 9.12 -18.22 14.71
N SER A 416 10.16 -17.82 13.99
CA SER A 416 11.54 -18.01 14.42
C SER A 416 12.33 -16.73 14.20
N GLN A 417 13.04 -16.31 15.24
CA GLN A 417 13.91 -15.15 15.24
C GLN A 417 14.92 -15.18 14.09
N SER A 418 15.46 -16.36 13.74
CA SER A 418 16.48 -16.46 12.70
C SER A 418 15.95 -16.10 11.31
N PHE A 419 14.65 -16.33 11.06
CA PHE A 419 13.99 -15.93 9.83
C PHE A 419 13.44 -14.51 9.94
N ASP A 420 12.71 -14.21 11.01
CA ASP A 420 11.96 -12.96 11.16
C ASP A 420 12.88 -11.73 11.28
N VAL A 421 14.02 -11.84 11.98
CA VAL A 421 14.98 -10.72 12.08
C VAL A 421 15.63 -10.43 10.73
N ASN A 422 15.78 -11.47 9.90
CA ASN A 422 16.45 -11.37 8.60
C ASN A 422 15.49 -11.09 7.45
N ASP A 423 14.19 -11.19 7.68
CA ASP A 423 13.13 -10.93 6.71
C ASP A 423 13.29 -9.55 6.05
N GLU A 424 13.45 -9.54 4.72
CA GLU A 424 13.68 -8.32 3.94
C GLU A 424 12.46 -7.41 3.92
N VAL A 425 11.24 -7.98 3.90
CA VAL A 425 9.99 -7.23 3.91
C VAL A 425 9.84 -6.51 5.25
N ARG A 426 10.14 -7.18 6.37
CA ARG A 426 10.16 -6.54 7.69
C ARG A 426 11.15 -5.38 7.70
N LYS A 427 12.41 -5.62 7.32
CA LYS A 427 13.46 -4.58 7.33
C LYS A 427 13.03 -3.36 6.51
N ASP A 428 12.50 -3.59 5.30
CA ASP A 428 12.02 -2.52 4.45
C ASP A 428 10.86 -1.74 5.09
N ILE A 429 9.88 -2.43 5.69
CA ILE A 429 8.78 -1.77 6.42
C ILE A 429 9.31 -0.90 7.56
N VAL A 430 10.22 -1.43 8.38
CA VAL A 430 10.80 -0.73 9.53
C VAL A 430 11.59 0.50 9.08
N ASP A 431 12.46 0.33 8.08
CA ASP A 431 13.31 1.40 7.58
C ASP A 431 12.50 2.45 6.82
N ASN A 432 11.50 2.05 6.06
CA ASN A 432 10.55 2.95 5.42
C ASN A 432 9.77 3.75 6.47
N TYR A 433 9.20 3.10 7.49
CA TYR A 433 8.46 3.80 8.55
C TYR A 433 9.33 4.83 9.29
N LYS A 434 10.57 4.48 9.67
CA LYS A 434 11.52 5.42 10.28
C LYS A 434 11.85 6.60 9.37
N ARG A 435 12.16 6.31 8.10
CA ARG A 435 12.46 7.33 7.08
C ARG A 435 11.28 8.26 6.86
N GLU A 436 10.06 7.74 6.80
CA GLU A 436 8.85 8.56 6.68
C GLU A 436 8.64 9.43 7.92
N LEU A 437 8.91 8.92 9.13
CA LEU A 437 8.83 9.72 10.35
C LEU A 437 9.84 10.88 10.34
N GLU A 438 11.08 10.62 9.97
CA GLU A 438 12.14 11.63 9.88
C GLU A 438 11.88 12.65 8.76
N GLY A 439 11.37 12.19 7.63
CA GLY A 439 11.02 12.99 6.46
C GLY A 439 9.67 13.69 6.56
N SER A 440 8.87 13.41 7.59
CA SER A 440 7.46 13.83 7.65
C SER A 440 7.24 15.34 7.58
N ASN A 441 8.21 16.16 7.99
CA ASN A 441 8.16 17.63 7.92
C ASN A 441 8.63 18.21 6.57
N LYS A 442 9.15 17.38 5.67
CA LYS A 442 9.63 17.80 4.36
C LYS A 442 8.53 17.52 3.34
N LYS A 443 8.14 18.53 2.56
CA LYS A 443 7.30 18.30 1.40
C LYS A 443 8.10 17.41 0.44
N ARG A 444 7.59 16.21 0.14
CA ARG A 444 8.18 15.40 -0.91
C ARG A 444 7.95 16.12 -2.23
N GLU A 445 9.04 16.48 -2.88
CA GLU A 445 9.02 16.79 -4.29
C GLU A 445 9.18 15.47 -5.02
N SER A 446 8.46 15.28 -6.13
CA SER A 446 8.78 14.20 -7.07
C SER A 446 10.30 14.21 -7.27
N SER A 447 10.96 13.05 -7.18
CA SER A 447 12.43 12.96 -7.16
C SER A 447 13.10 13.55 -8.41
N MET A 448 12.33 13.96 -9.41
CA MET A 448 12.77 14.67 -10.61
C MET A 448 12.66 16.20 -10.57
N GLY A 449 12.12 16.81 -9.51
CA GLY A 449 12.17 18.27 -9.31
C GLY A 449 13.54 18.79 -8.87
N SER A 450 14.38 17.92 -8.30
CA SER A 450 15.80 18.19 -8.09
C SER A 450 16.53 18.06 -9.42
N SER A 451 16.31 19.06 -10.28
CA SER A 451 17.15 19.42 -11.42
C SER A 451 18.58 18.95 -11.20
N TYR A 452 19.04 18.01 -12.03
CA TYR A 452 20.44 17.66 -12.14
C TYR A 452 21.26 18.96 -12.23
N PRO A 453 22.11 19.29 -11.24
CA PRO A 453 23.03 20.39 -11.43
C PRO A 453 24.10 19.90 -12.42
N GLY A 454 24.00 20.33 -13.68
CA GLY A 454 25.16 20.38 -14.57
C GLY A 454 25.28 19.33 -15.69
N ALA A 455 24.21 19.08 -16.45
CA ALA A 455 24.37 18.60 -17.83
C ALA A 455 24.12 19.77 -18.79
N SER A 456 25.12 20.67 -18.92
CA SER A 456 25.13 21.68 -19.97
C SER A 456 25.19 20.98 -21.33
N HIS A 457 24.16 21.15 -22.15
CA HIS A 457 24.20 20.77 -23.55
C HIS A 457 25.37 21.48 -24.27
N PRO A 458 26.21 20.76 -25.03
CA PRO A 458 27.11 21.41 -25.96
C PRO A 458 26.28 22.04 -27.07
N THR A 459 26.37 23.36 -27.18
CA THR A 459 25.87 24.08 -28.35
C THR A 459 26.75 23.71 -29.54
N SER A 460 26.12 23.19 -30.59
CA SER A 460 26.76 22.96 -31.89
C SER A 460 27.23 24.28 -32.49
N ARG A 461 28.51 24.34 -32.90
CA ARG A 461 28.99 25.24 -33.94
C ARG A 461 28.97 24.51 -35.27
#